data_AF-Q70KC2-F1
#
_entry.id   AF-Q70KC2-F1
#
_cell.length_a   1.000
_cell.length_b   1.000
_cell.length_c   1.000
_cell.angle_alpha   90.00
_cell.angle_beta   90.00
_cell.angle_gamma   90.00
#
_symmetry.space_group_name_H-M   'P 1'
#
loop_
_entity.id
_entity.type
_entity.pdbx_description
1 polymer ?
#
loop_
_entity_poly.entity_id
_entity_poly.type
_entity_poly.pdbx_seq_one_letter_code
_entity_poly.pdbx_strand_id
1 'polypeptide(L)'
;MNHHRHRHHVLVVLAIVLIAALAGCSSSDDTTEPAHDHDHGEHYSSPPGLPDRVEPIGVFTTTVTTMFSWQPATDTSPTDALRRTRATLTGQALASADSSAAVRPSAQWGAWKQSLDVVTARVEGASAVLISPDKASARGTVIQTVLGIDATVTSFRKFTVTAELVRVDGQWKVATYPRVDT
;
A
#
# COMPACT_ATOMS: atom_id res chain seq x y z
N MET A 1 -57.03 26.46 -17.38
CA MET A 1 -56.89 26.85 -15.96
C MET A 1 -55.63 26.16 -15.42
N ASN A 2 -54.45 26.78 -15.19
CA ASN A 2 -54.15 27.96 -14.36
C ASN A 2 -54.92 27.87 -13.02
N HIS A 3 -54.33 27.71 -11.83
CA HIS A 3 -53.21 28.43 -11.22
C HIS A 3 -52.82 27.78 -9.85
N HIS A 4 -51.52 27.65 -9.53
CA HIS A 4 -50.75 28.38 -8.48
C HIS A 4 -50.73 27.77 -7.06
N ARG A 5 -49.52 27.35 -6.60
CA ARG A 5 -48.56 28.01 -5.65
C ARG A 5 -48.86 27.60 -4.20
N HIS A 6 -47.90 27.29 -3.32
CA HIS A 6 -46.70 28.02 -2.89
C HIS A 6 -45.68 27.00 -2.30
N ARG A 7 -44.41 26.90 -2.75
CA ARG A 7 -43.22 27.70 -2.37
C ARG A 7 -43.03 27.85 -0.86
N HIS A 8 -41.92 27.37 -0.29
CA HIS A 8 -41.04 28.01 0.72
C HIS A 8 -39.77 27.13 0.87
N HIS A 9 -38.72 27.30 0.04
CA HIS A 9 -37.52 28.11 0.31
C HIS A 9 -37.06 28.13 1.78
N VAL A 10 -36.04 27.34 2.12
CA VAL A 10 -35.09 27.68 3.20
C VAL A 10 -33.68 27.56 2.63
N LEU A 11 -33.20 28.69 2.14
CA LEU A 11 -31.78 29.02 1.98
C LEU A 11 -31.24 29.32 3.38
N VAL A 12 -30.15 28.68 3.80
CA VAL A 12 -29.33 29.18 4.92
C VAL A 12 -27.92 29.43 4.41
N VAL A 13 -27.53 30.70 4.53
CA VAL A 13 -26.30 31.32 4.05
C VAL A 13 -25.29 31.38 5.21
N LEU A 14 -24.07 30.89 4.91
CA LEU A 14 -22.73 31.40 5.25
C LEU A 14 -22.45 32.07 6.62
N ALA A 15 -21.39 31.61 7.30
CA ALA A 15 -20.49 32.47 8.07
C ALA A 15 -19.05 31.91 8.07
N ILE A 16 -18.15 32.65 7.41
CA ILE A 16 -16.70 32.45 7.41
C ILE A 16 -16.12 33.25 8.57
N VAL A 17 -15.24 32.67 9.38
CA VAL A 17 -14.45 33.40 10.38
C VAL A 17 -12.97 33.27 10.02
N LEU A 18 -12.42 34.32 9.41
CA LEU A 18 -10.98 34.58 9.36
C LEU A 18 -10.57 35.26 10.66
N ILE A 19 -9.55 34.73 11.34
CA ILE A 19 -8.82 35.47 12.37
C ILE A 19 -7.38 35.61 11.89
N ALA A 20 -7.06 36.81 11.39
CA ALA A 20 -5.70 37.28 11.23
C ALA A 20 -5.43 38.30 12.33
N ALA A 21 -4.37 38.09 13.11
CA ALA A 21 -3.81 39.10 14.00
C ALA A 21 -2.28 39.08 13.88
N LEU A 22 -1.74 40.24 13.55
CA LEU A 22 -0.33 40.56 13.29
C LEU A 22 0.38 41.00 14.57
N ALA A 23 1.63 40.57 14.76
CA ALA A 23 2.77 41.26 15.40
C ALA A 23 3.92 40.25 15.50
N GLY A 24 5.15 40.41 14.99
CA GLY A 24 5.90 41.62 14.69
C GLY A 24 7.01 41.81 15.73
N CYS A 25 8.15 41.11 15.57
CA CYS A 25 9.43 41.52 16.16
C CYS A 25 10.55 41.23 15.16
N SER A 26 11.13 42.33 14.69
CA SER A 26 12.31 42.45 13.85
C SER A 26 13.57 42.43 14.73
N SER A 27 14.61 41.70 14.33
CA SER A 27 16.00 42.03 14.68
C SER A 27 16.94 41.45 13.63
N SER A 28 17.76 42.32 13.06
CA SER A 28 18.75 42.09 12.02
C SER A 28 20.01 41.38 12.55
N ASP A 29 20.63 40.53 11.72
CA ASP A 29 21.90 40.80 11.00
C ASP A 29 22.74 39.54 10.78
N ASP A 30 23.13 39.41 9.50
CA ASP A 30 24.37 38.89 8.92
C ASP A 30 24.91 37.50 9.33
N THR A 31 25.09 36.64 8.32
CA THR A 31 26.35 35.90 8.02
C THR A 31 26.07 34.57 7.30
N THR A 32 26.58 34.50 6.07
CA THR A 32 26.95 33.30 5.28
C THR A 32 25.84 32.52 4.59
N GLU A 33 25.74 32.72 3.27
CA GLU A 33 25.37 31.65 2.33
C GLU A 33 26.39 30.51 2.38
N PRO A 34 25.94 29.26 2.51
CA PRO A 34 26.53 28.17 1.78
C PRO A 34 25.56 27.77 0.67
N ALA A 35 25.99 27.96 -0.58
CA ALA A 35 25.41 27.28 -1.70
C ALA A 35 25.60 25.76 -1.51
N HIS A 36 24.52 25.01 -1.27
CA HIS A 36 24.47 23.58 -1.58
C HIS A 36 23.04 23.14 -1.93
N ASP A 37 22.95 22.63 -3.16
CA ASP A 37 21.96 21.75 -3.77
C ASP A 37 20.51 21.81 -3.33
N HIS A 38 19.68 22.21 -4.29
CA HIS A 38 18.26 21.89 -4.31
C HIS A 38 18.10 20.40 -4.61
N ASP A 39 17.96 19.57 -3.57
CA ASP A 39 17.24 18.31 -3.67
C ASP A 39 16.34 18.14 -2.44
N HIS A 40 15.28 18.93 -2.40
CA HIS A 40 14.18 18.74 -1.46
C HIS A 40 13.10 17.87 -2.13
N GLY A 41 13.45 16.63 -2.41
CA GLY A 41 12.45 15.57 -2.40
C GLY A 41 12.02 15.37 -0.95
N GLU A 42 10.81 15.82 -0.60
CA GLU A 42 10.20 15.54 0.71
C GLU A 42 10.02 14.02 0.86
N HIS A 43 11.07 13.32 1.29
CA HIS A 43 11.02 11.92 1.62
C HIS A 43 10.26 11.78 2.94
N TYR A 44 8.99 11.37 2.85
CA TYR A 44 8.21 11.02 4.03
C TYR A 44 8.79 9.74 4.65
N SER A 45 9.66 9.90 5.66
CA SER A 45 10.14 8.80 6.49
C SER A 45 8.96 8.17 7.21
N SER A 46 8.86 6.84 7.16
CA SER A 46 7.81 6.12 7.89
C SER A 46 7.94 6.30 9.41
N PRO A 47 6.83 6.23 10.19
CA PRO A 47 6.89 6.35 11.64
C PRO A 47 7.90 5.38 12.27
N PRO A 48 8.55 5.74 13.39
CA PRO A 48 9.54 4.90 14.05
C PRO A 48 9.02 3.46 14.26
N GLY A 49 9.79 2.47 13.80
CA GLY A 49 9.44 1.06 13.90
C GLY A 49 8.68 0.47 12.71
N LEU A 50 8.26 1.28 11.73
CA LEU A 50 7.77 0.80 10.44
C LEU A 50 8.85 0.96 9.36
N PRO A 51 9.02 -0.03 8.47
CA PRO A 51 9.94 0.09 7.36
C PRO A 51 9.52 1.25 6.46
N ASP A 52 10.51 2.02 5.98
CA ASP A 52 10.26 3.06 5.01
C ASP A 52 9.66 2.48 3.74
N ARG A 53 8.45 2.94 3.38
CA ARG A 53 7.66 2.47 2.24
C ARG A 53 8.35 2.70 0.89
N VAL A 54 9.27 3.65 0.79
CA VAL A 54 10.01 3.88 -0.46
C VAL A 54 11.29 3.05 -0.57
N GLU A 55 11.81 2.55 0.54
CA GLU A 55 12.98 1.67 0.59
C GLU A 55 12.63 0.22 0.18
N PRO A 56 13.61 -0.61 -0.22
CA PRO A 56 13.35 -1.97 -0.71
C PRO A 56 12.52 -2.81 0.27
N ILE A 57 12.80 -2.70 1.57
CA ILE A 57 12.09 -3.45 2.61
C ILE A 57 10.62 -3.02 2.73
N GLY A 58 10.31 -1.73 2.60
CA GLY A 58 8.93 -1.24 2.66
C GLY A 58 8.16 -1.59 1.39
N VAL A 59 8.76 -1.41 0.21
CA VAL A 59 8.15 -1.83 -1.07
C VAL A 59 7.85 -3.33 -1.05
N PHE A 60 8.79 -4.15 -0.62
CA PHE A 60 8.58 -5.60 -0.44
C PHE A 60 7.43 -5.88 0.53
N THR A 61 7.49 -5.30 1.73
CA THR A 61 6.49 -5.52 2.79
C THR A 61 5.08 -5.16 2.32
N THR A 62 4.89 -3.98 1.74
CA THR A 62 3.59 -3.51 1.26
C THR A 62 3.08 -4.32 0.08
N THR A 63 3.94 -4.63 -0.88
CA THR A 63 3.59 -5.42 -2.07
C THR A 63 3.17 -6.83 -1.68
N VAL A 64 4.00 -7.55 -0.91
CA VAL A 64 3.72 -8.92 -0.48
C VAL A 64 2.49 -8.98 0.42
N THR A 65 2.33 -8.03 1.35
CA THR A 65 1.11 -7.93 2.17
C THR A 65 -0.15 -7.83 1.31
N THR A 66 -0.12 -7.00 0.26
CA THR A 66 -1.26 -6.80 -0.63
C THR A 66 -1.53 -8.03 -1.50
N MET A 67 -0.48 -8.65 -2.07
CA MET A 67 -0.59 -9.87 -2.90
C MET A 67 -1.25 -11.04 -2.15
N PHE A 68 -0.97 -11.16 -0.85
CA PHE A 68 -1.49 -12.25 -0.02
C PHE A 68 -2.73 -11.85 0.81
N SER A 69 -3.30 -10.66 0.58
CA SER A 69 -4.58 -10.25 1.15
C SER A 69 -5.70 -10.35 0.12
N TRP A 70 -6.71 -11.17 0.40
CA TRP A 70 -7.76 -11.55 -0.53
C TRP A 70 -9.14 -11.17 -0.01
N GLN A 71 -10.02 -10.83 -0.94
CA GLN A 71 -11.43 -10.50 -0.70
C GLN A 71 -12.31 -11.45 -1.53
N PRO A 72 -12.54 -12.70 -1.09
CA PRO A 72 -13.29 -13.70 -1.87
C PRO A 72 -14.68 -13.27 -2.37
N ALA A 73 -15.31 -12.30 -1.70
CA ALA A 73 -16.57 -11.69 -2.14
C ALA A 73 -16.44 -10.93 -3.48
N THR A 74 -15.30 -10.28 -3.73
CA THR A 74 -15.08 -9.37 -4.87
C THR A 74 -13.99 -9.86 -5.82
N ASP A 75 -12.92 -10.46 -5.28
CA ASP A 75 -11.88 -11.12 -6.07
C ASP A 75 -12.48 -12.37 -6.74
N THR A 76 -12.17 -12.56 -8.02
CA THR A 76 -12.44 -13.81 -8.75
C THR A 76 -11.48 -14.90 -8.32
N SER A 77 -10.25 -14.53 -7.97
CA SER A 77 -9.18 -15.44 -7.53
C SER A 77 -8.08 -14.71 -6.76
N PRO A 78 -7.16 -15.43 -6.09
CA PRO A 78 -5.97 -14.81 -5.47
C PRO A 78 -5.14 -13.93 -6.43
N THR A 79 -5.20 -14.18 -7.75
CA THR A 79 -4.48 -13.36 -8.74
C THR A 79 -4.96 -11.91 -8.80
N ASP A 80 -6.22 -11.62 -8.41
CA ASP A 80 -6.69 -10.24 -8.39
C ASP A 80 -5.95 -9.40 -7.35
N ALA A 81 -5.48 -10.02 -6.26
CA ALA A 81 -4.61 -9.37 -5.30
C ALA A 81 -3.22 -9.04 -5.84
N LEU A 82 -2.64 -9.93 -6.66
CA LEU A 82 -1.42 -9.64 -7.40
C LEU A 82 -1.63 -8.49 -8.40
N ARG A 83 -2.76 -8.46 -9.09
CA ARG A 83 -3.07 -7.37 -10.05
C ARG A 83 -3.22 -6.02 -9.35
N ARG A 84 -3.75 -5.99 -8.13
CA ARG A 84 -3.83 -4.77 -7.31
C ARG A 84 -2.46 -4.16 -7.02
N THR A 85 -1.37 -4.95 -7.05
CA THR A 85 -0.01 -4.43 -6.79
C THR A 85 0.75 -4.00 -8.05
N ARG A 86 0.13 -4.00 -9.23
CA ARG A 86 0.82 -3.78 -10.52
C ARG A 86 1.78 -2.58 -10.54
N ALA A 87 1.44 -1.48 -9.86
CA ALA A 87 2.26 -0.27 -9.79
C ALA A 87 3.63 -0.48 -9.10
N THR A 88 3.74 -1.44 -8.19
CA THR A 88 4.98 -1.78 -7.47
C THR A 88 5.74 -2.95 -8.10
N LEU A 89 5.30 -3.41 -9.28
CA LEU A 89 5.88 -4.56 -9.97
C LEU A 89 6.69 -4.16 -11.19
N THR A 90 7.69 -4.98 -11.49
CA THR A 90 8.44 -4.97 -12.75
C THR A 90 8.84 -6.39 -13.13
N GLY A 91 9.51 -6.55 -14.27
CA GLY A 91 10.08 -7.83 -14.71
C GLY A 91 9.09 -9.00 -14.71
N GLN A 92 9.52 -10.13 -14.15
CA GLN A 92 8.72 -11.35 -14.06
C GLN A 92 7.45 -11.15 -13.22
N ALA A 93 7.54 -10.42 -12.10
CA ALA A 93 6.38 -10.21 -11.24
C ALA A 93 5.27 -9.45 -11.97
N LEU A 94 5.64 -8.41 -12.73
CA LEU A 94 4.69 -7.67 -13.57
C LEU A 94 4.12 -8.57 -14.66
N ALA A 95 4.95 -9.32 -15.37
CA ALA A 95 4.48 -10.27 -16.38
C ALA A 95 3.47 -11.30 -15.81
N SER A 96 3.66 -11.74 -14.56
CA SER A 96 2.69 -12.61 -13.87
C SER A 96 1.36 -11.90 -13.56
N ALA A 97 1.39 -10.62 -13.19
CA ALA A 97 0.16 -9.83 -12.97
C ALA A 97 -0.60 -9.58 -14.29
N ASP A 98 0.13 -9.47 -15.39
CA ASP A 98 -0.39 -9.15 -16.73
C ASP A 98 -0.96 -10.36 -17.46
N SER A 99 -0.58 -11.56 -17.01
CA SER A 99 -1.05 -12.83 -17.57
C SER A 99 -2.55 -13.04 -17.37
N SER A 100 -3.17 -13.69 -18.36
CA SER A 100 -4.55 -14.21 -18.25
C SER A 100 -4.64 -15.42 -17.33
N ALA A 101 -3.51 -16.08 -17.03
CA ALA A 101 -3.46 -17.19 -16.10
C ALA A 101 -3.83 -16.70 -14.68
N ALA A 102 -4.63 -17.50 -13.98
CA ALA A 102 -5.06 -17.20 -12.62
C ALA A 102 -4.72 -18.36 -11.68
N VAL A 103 -4.31 -18.01 -10.46
CA VAL A 103 -4.16 -18.96 -9.36
C VAL A 103 -5.55 -19.50 -9.04
N ARG A 104 -5.68 -20.82 -9.07
CA ARG A 104 -6.94 -21.47 -8.73
C ARG A 104 -7.33 -21.14 -7.29
N PRO A 105 -8.57 -20.70 -7.02
CA PRO A 105 -9.06 -20.55 -5.66
C PRO A 105 -8.94 -21.85 -4.85
N SER A 106 -8.64 -21.73 -3.55
CA SER A 106 -8.59 -22.88 -2.66
C SER A 106 -9.97 -23.49 -2.44
N ALA A 107 -10.04 -24.71 -1.88
CA ALA A 107 -11.30 -25.35 -1.55
C ALA A 107 -12.18 -24.53 -0.57
N GLN A 108 -11.54 -23.72 0.29
CA GLN A 108 -12.24 -22.88 1.28
C GLN A 108 -12.81 -21.59 0.67
N TRP A 109 -12.34 -21.16 -0.51
CA TRP A 109 -12.69 -19.88 -1.10
C TRP A 109 -14.21 -19.67 -1.25
N GLY A 110 -14.92 -20.73 -1.66
CA GLY A 110 -16.37 -20.67 -1.82
C GLY A 110 -17.09 -20.39 -0.50
N ALA A 111 -16.62 -20.97 0.61
CA ALA A 111 -17.18 -20.73 1.93
C ALA A 111 -16.92 -19.29 2.38
N TRP A 112 -15.66 -18.82 2.29
CA TRP A 112 -15.30 -17.43 2.62
C TRP A 112 -16.08 -16.41 1.81
N LYS A 113 -16.30 -16.69 0.52
CA LYS A 113 -17.13 -15.84 -0.35
C LYS A 113 -18.58 -15.75 0.15
N GLN A 114 -19.16 -16.85 0.61
CA GLN A 114 -20.54 -16.90 1.11
C GLN A 114 -20.70 -16.21 2.47
N SER A 115 -19.72 -16.35 3.36
CA SER A 115 -19.69 -15.72 4.68
C SER A 115 -19.19 -14.27 4.67
N LEU A 116 -18.73 -13.77 3.52
CA LEU A 116 -18.08 -12.46 3.36
C LEU A 116 -16.79 -12.33 4.18
N ASP A 117 -16.11 -13.44 4.43
CA ASP A 117 -14.82 -13.44 5.11
C ASP A 117 -13.75 -12.82 4.22
N VAL A 118 -12.77 -12.17 4.85
CA VAL A 118 -11.58 -11.63 4.17
C VAL A 118 -10.34 -12.37 4.63
N VAL A 119 -9.41 -12.61 3.71
CA VAL A 119 -8.08 -13.13 4.06
C VAL A 119 -7.15 -11.94 4.18
N THR A 120 -6.64 -11.68 5.38
CA THR A 120 -5.67 -10.62 5.64
C THR A 120 -4.28 -11.24 5.74
N ALA A 121 -3.27 -10.57 5.18
CA ALA A 121 -1.88 -10.93 5.36
C ALA A 121 -1.13 -9.86 6.14
N ARG A 122 -0.04 -10.29 6.78
CA ARG A 122 1.04 -9.41 7.27
C ARG A 122 2.38 -10.07 7.03
N VAL A 123 3.42 -9.27 6.87
CA VAL A 123 4.80 -9.74 6.74
C VAL A 123 5.56 -9.46 8.03
N GLU A 124 6.04 -10.52 8.67
CA GLU A 124 6.92 -10.45 9.84
C GLU A 124 8.37 -10.73 9.46
N GLY A 125 9.31 -10.19 10.26
CA GLY A 125 10.74 -10.45 10.09
C GLY A 125 11.24 -10.06 8.70
N ALA A 126 10.65 -9.02 8.10
CA ALA A 126 11.07 -8.54 6.80
C ALA A 126 12.53 -8.05 6.88
N SER A 127 13.33 -8.42 5.89
CA SER A 127 14.68 -7.91 5.70
C SER A 127 14.94 -7.71 4.22
N ALA A 128 15.79 -6.73 3.90
CA ALA A 128 16.28 -6.52 2.55
C ALA A 128 17.79 -6.30 2.59
N VAL A 129 18.50 -6.93 1.66
CA VAL A 129 19.94 -6.80 1.48
C VAL A 129 20.18 -6.23 0.09
N LEU A 130 20.88 -5.10 0.02
CA LEU A 130 21.32 -4.53 -1.24
C LEU A 130 22.38 -5.45 -1.87
N ILE A 131 22.16 -5.82 -3.13
CA ILE A 131 23.14 -6.52 -3.97
C ILE A 131 23.96 -5.49 -4.75
N SER A 132 23.33 -4.38 -5.14
CA SER A 132 23.93 -3.21 -5.77
C SER A 132 23.07 -1.97 -5.46
N PRO A 133 23.45 -0.75 -5.88
CA PRO A 133 22.63 0.45 -5.68
C PRO A 133 21.19 0.34 -6.22
N ASP A 134 21.00 -0.47 -7.27
CA ASP A 134 19.73 -0.61 -7.99
C ASP A 134 19.13 -2.02 -7.90
N LYS A 135 19.71 -2.91 -7.10
CA LYS A 135 19.20 -4.28 -6.90
C LYS A 135 19.24 -4.69 -5.43
N ALA A 136 18.15 -5.29 -4.95
CA ALA A 136 18.05 -5.84 -3.61
C ALA A 136 17.44 -7.25 -3.62
N SER A 137 17.75 -8.05 -2.60
CA SER A 137 17.02 -9.27 -2.27
C SER A 137 16.30 -9.06 -0.95
N ALA A 138 15.00 -9.32 -0.91
CA ALA A 138 14.18 -9.18 0.28
C ALA A 138 13.52 -10.50 0.66
N ARG A 139 13.34 -10.70 1.96
CA ARG A 139 12.75 -11.89 2.56
C ARG A 139 11.80 -11.49 3.67
N GLY A 140 10.75 -12.28 3.89
CA GLY A 140 9.86 -12.10 5.04
C GLY A 140 8.91 -13.27 5.24
N THR A 141 8.37 -13.39 6.46
CA THR A 141 7.38 -14.42 6.78
C THR A 141 5.98 -13.87 6.61
N VAL A 142 5.24 -14.39 5.63
CA VAL A 142 3.83 -14.08 5.43
C VAL A 142 2.99 -14.87 6.42
N ILE A 143 2.12 -14.18 7.14
CA ILE A 143 1.08 -14.76 7.98
C ILE A 143 -0.26 -14.34 7.42
N GLN A 144 -1.08 -15.31 7.03
CA GLN A 144 -2.45 -15.10 6.60
C GLN A 144 -3.43 -15.53 7.69
N THR A 145 -4.45 -14.70 7.90
CA THR A 145 -5.60 -14.94 8.77
C THR A 145 -6.89 -14.75 7.99
N VAL A 146 -7.90 -15.56 8.30
CA VAL A 146 -9.28 -15.33 7.85
C VAL A 146 -9.97 -14.50 8.92
N LEU A 147 -10.53 -13.36 8.52
CA LEU A 147 -11.35 -12.50 9.36
C LEU A 147 -12.80 -12.67 8.93
N GLY A 148 -13.61 -13.21 9.84
CA GLY A 148 -15.05 -13.30 9.68
C GLY A 148 -15.75 -11.98 9.96
N ILE A 149 -16.98 -11.83 9.43
CA ILE A 149 -17.82 -10.64 9.66
C ILE A 149 -18.23 -10.46 11.14
N ASP A 150 -18.20 -11.55 11.89
CA ASP A 150 -18.39 -11.62 13.34
C ASP A 150 -17.14 -11.24 14.14
N ALA A 151 -16.10 -10.75 13.45
CA ALA A 151 -14.76 -10.46 13.96
C ALA A 151 -13.98 -11.69 14.45
N THR A 152 -14.41 -12.91 14.14
CA THR A 152 -13.63 -14.12 14.40
C THR A 152 -12.36 -14.12 13.54
N VAL A 153 -11.21 -14.30 14.18
CA VAL A 153 -9.91 -14.38 13.50
C VAL A 153 -9.41 -15.82 13.54
N THR A 154 -9.30 -16.45 12.38
CA THR A 154 -8.80 -17.82 12.23
C THR A 154 -7.45 -17.82 11.53
N SER A 155 -6.45 -18.51 12.09
CA SER A 155 -5.16 -18.68 11.41
C SER A 155 -5.33 -19.53 10.14
N PHE A 156 -4.74 -19.08 9.02
CA PHE A 156 -4.82 -19.81 7.74
C PHE A 156 -3.48 -20.42 7.34
N ARG A 157 -2.48 -19.57 7.06
CA ARG A 157 -1.17 -20.02 6.56
C ARG A 157 -0.05 -19.17 7.12
N LYS A 158 1.11 -19.79 7.27
CA LYS A 158 2.38 -19.13 7.57
C LYS A 158 3.45 -19.71 6.67
N PHE A 159 4.15 -18.87 5.92
CA PHE A 159 5.20 -19.28 5.00
C PHE A 159 6.21 -18.15 4.78
N THR A 160 7.46 -18.51 4.49
CA THR A 160 8.50 -17.52 4.19
C THR A 160 8.60 -17.32 2.70
N VAL A 161 8.74 -16.07 2.27
CA VAL A 161 8.98 -15.72 0.87
C VAL A 161 10.24 -14.90 0.68
N THR A 162 10.86 -15.08 -0.48
CA THR A 162 11.99 -14.29 -0.96
C THR A 162 11.65 -13.69 -2.33
N ALA A 163 12.04 -12.44 -2.59
CA ALA A 163 11.89 -11.79 -3.89
C ALA A 163 13.06 -10.83 -4.18
N GLU A 164 13.39 -10.65 -5.45
CA GLU A 164 14.29 -9.61 -5.91
C GLU A 164 13.51 -8.30 -6.15
N LEU A 165 14.16 -7.19 -5.82
CA LEU A 165 13.71 -5.84 -6.15
C LEU A 165 14.76 -5.15 -7.02
N VAL A 166 14.29 -4.32 -7.93
CA VAL A 166 15.14 -3.46 -8.76
C VAL A 166 14.62 -2.04 -8.75
N ARG A 167 15.53 -1.07 -8.85
CA ARG A 167 15.18 0.34 -8.99
C ARG A 167 14.91 0.65 -10.46
N VAL A 168 13.71 1.17 -10.75
CA VAL A 168 13.27 1.58 -12.09
C VAL A 168 12.76 3.01 -11.97
N ASP A 169 13.34 3.93 -12.76
CA ASP A 169 13.00 5.35 -12.73
C ASP A 169 13.06 5.94 -11.31
N GLY A 170 14.11 5.59 -10.56
CA GLY A 170 14.30 6.03 -9.17
C GLY A 170 13.48 5.28 -8.13
N GLN A 171 12.50 4.45 -8.53
CA GLN A 171 11.59 3.76 -7.61
C GLN A 171 11.92 2.27 -7.49
N TRP A 172 11.96 1.74 -6.26
CA TRP A 172 12.05 0.30 -6.04
C TRP A 172 10.77 -0.40 -6.47
N LYS A 173 10.93 -1.52 -7.20
CA LYS A 173 9.84 -2.40 -7.64
C LYS A 173 10.22 -3.86 -7.45
N VAL A 174 9.24 -4.69 -7.13
CA VAL A 174 9.43 -6.15 -7.03
C VAL A 174 9.56 -6.72 -8.45
N ALA A 175 10.70 -7.37 -8.72
CA ALA A 175 11.06 -7.86 -10.05
C ALA A 175 10.72 -9.34 -10.28
N THR A 176 10.80 -10.15 -9.22
CA THR A 176 10.50 -11.59 -9.28
C THR A 176 9.23 -11.91 -8.51
N TYR A 177 8.44 -12.87 -8.97
CA TYR A 177 7.33 -13.38 -8.16
C TYR A 177 7.87 -13.95 -6.84
N PRO A 178 7.27 -13.64 -5.67
CA PRO A 178 7.75 -14.13 -4.38
C PRO A 178 7.83 -15.66 -4.36
N ARG A 179 9.04 -16.18 -4.17
CA ARG A 179 9.30 -17.61 -4.07
C ARG A 179 9.08 -18.04 -2.63
N VAL A 180 8.32 -19.11 -2.42
CA VAL A 180 8.19 -19.75 -1.11
C VAL A 180 9.47 -20.54 -0.82
N ASP A 181 10.07 -20.29 0.33
CA ASP A 181 11.20 -21.09 0.79
C ASP A 181 10.68 -22.44 1.30
N THR A 182 11.18 -23.52 0.72
CA THR A 182 10.90 -24.91 1.13
C THR A 182 11.84 -25.39 2.22
#